data_AF-A0A7L3YRH7-F1
#
_entry.id   AF-A0A7L3YRH7-F1
#
_cell.length_a   1.000
_cell.length_b   1.000
_cell.length_c   1.000
_cell.angle_alpha   90.00
_cell.angle_beta   90.00
_cell.angle_gamma   90.00
#
_symmetry.space_group_name_H-M   'P 1'
#
loop_
_entity.id
_entity.type
_entity.pdbx_description
1 polymer ?
#
loop_
_entity_poly.entity_id
_entity_poly.type
_entity_poly.pdbx_seq_one_letter_code
_entity_poly.pdbx_strand_id
1 'polypeptide(L)'
;ELVRQGEALKRTEQMVDKMDQDLKTSQRHINSIKSVWGGLVNYFKAKPPESKPEQNGTPEYYANSRLKEAMLSSKEQESKYQESHPNLRKLDNSDNDFSKADLVSSVQRDSYPKNQHLRAYHQKIDNNLDEMSSGLSRLKNLALGLQTEIDEQDDMLDRLTKKVETLDVNIKSTDKKVRQL
;
A
#
# COMPACT_ATOMS: atom_id res chain seq x y z
N GLU A 1 0.74 6.01 -5.36
CA GLU A 1 2.19 6.21 -5.20
C GLU A 1 2.71 5.59 -3.92
N LEU A 2 2.26 6.01 -2.72
CA LEU A 2 2.71 5.42 -1.44
C LEU A 2 2.61 3.88 -1.40
N VAL A 3 1.48 3.29 -1.83
CA VAL A 3 1.34 1.83 -1.93
C VAL A 3 2.45 1.17 -2.78
N ARG A 4 2.80 1.79 -3.90
CA ARG A 4 3.87 1.31 -4.80
C ARG A 4 5.25 1.46 -4.13
N GLN A 5 5.45 2.52 -3.36
CA GLN A 5 6.68 2.74 -2.60
C GLN A 5 6.83 1.70 -1.47
N GLY A 6 5.75 1.43 -0.74
CA GLY A 6 5.71 0.38 0.28
C GLY A 6 6.00 -1.01 -0.30
N GLU A 7 5.46 -1.32 -1.48
CA GLU A 7 5.80 -2.54 -2.24
C GLU A 7 7.30 -2.64 -2.54
N ALA A 8 7.90 -1.55 -3.02
CA ALA A 8 9.31 -1.52 -3.36
C ALA A 8 10.18 -1.72 -2.11
N LEU A 9 9.85 -1.07 -1.00
CA LEU A 9 10.56 -1.22 0.27
C LEU A 9 10.49 -2.66 0.79
N LYS A 10 9.32 -3.29 0.73
CA LYS A 10 9.16 -4.70 1.16
C LYS A 10 9.97 -5.66 0.29
N ARG A 11 9.98 -5.46 -1.03
CA ARG A 11 10.82 -6.26 -1.94
C ARG A 11 12.31 -6.08 -1.61
N THR A 12 12.74 -4.86 -1.31
CA THR A 12 14.12 -4.58 -0.90
C THR A 12 14.45 -5.24 0.43
N GLU A 13 13.56 -5.22 1.43
CA GLU A 13 13.75 -5.93 2.70
C GLU A 13 13.95 -7.43 2.48
N GLN A 14 13.12 -8.07 1.65
CA GLN A 14 13.27 -9.48 1.29
C GLN A 14 14.58 -9.78 0.56
N MET A 15 15.00 -8.89 -0.34
CA MET A 15 16.26 -9.03 -1.05
C MET A 15 17.46 -8.94 -0.09
N VAL A 16 17.42 -8.01 0.86
CA VAL A 16 18.48 -7.85 1.87
C VAL A 16 18.55 -9.07 2.78
N ASP A 17 17.40 -9.61 3.21
CA ASP A 17 17.35 -10.84 4.01
C ASP A 17 17.90 -12.05 3.25
N LYS A 18 17.57 -12.17 1.97
CA LYS A 18 18.14 -13.21 1.09
C LYS A 18 19.66 -13.07 0.97
N MET A 19 20.16 -11.85 0.74
CA MET A 19 21.60 -11.61 0.65
C MET A 19 22.33 -11.99 1.95
N ASP A 20 21.75 -11.71 3.12
CA ASP A 20 22.35 -12.11 4.40
C ASP A 20 22.41 -13.65 4.55
N GLN A 21 21.37 -14.36 4.12
CA GLN A 21 21.35 -15.83 4.11
C GLN A 21 22.39 -16.40 3.14
N ASP A 22 22.50 -15.83 1.94
CA ASP A 22 23.46 -16.26 0.91
C ASP A 22 24.90 -16.00 1.38
N LEU A 23 25.17 -14.88 2.07
CA LEU A 23 26.46 -14.61 2.68
C LEU A 23 26.80 -15.60 3.79
N LYS A 24 25.86 -15.95 4.67
CA LYS A 24 26.09 -16.97 5.71
C LYS A 24 26.47 -18.32 5.09
N THR A 25 25.79 -18.71 4.01
CA THR A 25 26.11 -19.94 3.28
C THR A 25 27.49 -19.84 2.63
N SER A 26 27.79 -18.74 1.95
CA SER A 26 29.11 -18.46 1.36
C SER A 26 30.23 -18.50 2.40
N GLN A 27 30.00 -17.95 3.58
CA GLN A 27 30.95 -17.96 4.69
C GLN A 27 31.26 -19.38 5.18
N ARG A 28 30.27 -20.28 5.22
CA ARG A 28 30.50 -21.71 5.52
C ARG A 28 31.37 -22.36 4.45
N HIS A 29 31.11 -22.08 3.17
CA HIS A 29 31.92 -22.60 2.07
C HIS A 29 33.37 -22.10 2.13
N ILE A 30 33.60 -20.80 2.34
CA ILE A 30 34.93 -20.21 2.52
C ILE A 30 35.70 -20.88 3.67
N ASN A 31 35.03 -21.10 4.81
CA ASN A 31 35.64 -21.78 5.95
C ASN A 31 35.97 -23.25 5.64
N SER A 32 35.12 -23.94 4.86
CA SER A 32 35.38 -25.31 4.42
C SER A 32 36.59 -25.41 3.48
N ILE A 33 36.80 -24.43 2.59
CA ILE A 33 37.96 -24.38 1.67
C ILE A 33 39.27 -24.15 2.44
N LYS A 34 39.27 -23.32 3.50
CA LYS A 34 40.46 -23.21 4.37
C LYS A 34 40.80 -24.54 5.07
N SER A 35 39.80 -25.35 5.36
CA SER A 35 39.95 -26.58 6.17
C SER A 35 40.49 -27.79 5.38
N VAL A 36 40.59 -27.73 4.04
CA VAL A 36 41.09 -28.85 3.21
C VAL A 36 42.60 -28.88 3.01
N TRP A 37 43.35 -27.93 3.58
CA TRP A 37 44.82 -27.95 3.62
C TRP A 37 45.40 -28.73 4.83
N GLY A 38 44.58 -29.49 5.56
CA GLY A 38 45.02 -30.20 6.77
C GLY A 38 44.32 -31.51 7.12
N GLY A 39 43.61 -32.18 6.20
CA GLY A 39 42.84 -33.37 6.57
C GLY A 39 42.48 -34.31 5.41
N LEU A 40 43.45 -35.12 4.94
CA LEU A 40 43.27 -36.20 3.96
C LEU A 40 42.40 -37.39 4.44
N VAL A 41 41.40 -37.22 5.33
CA VAL A 41 40.68 -38.37 5.92
C VAL A 41 39.16 -38.20 6.09
N ASN A 42 38.48 -37.38 5.28
CA ASN A 42 37.01 -37.26 5.38
C ASN A 42 36.23 -37.83 4.18
N TYR A 43 36.78 -38.86 3.51
CA TYR A 43 36.15 -39.54 2.37
C TYR A 43 34.90 -40.40 2.73
N PHE A 44 34.40 -40.34 3.97
CA PHE A 44 33.36 -41.27 4.47
C PHE A 44 32.17 -40.59 5.17
N LYS A 45 31.75 -39.39 4.77
CA LYS A 45 30.46 -38.85 5.23
C LYS A 45 29.57 -38.44 4.06
N ALA A 46 28.46 -39.18 3.94
CA ALA A 46 27.42 -39.04 2.94
C ALA A 46 26.92 -37.58 2.83
N LYS A 47 26.66 -37.16 1.59
CA LYS A 47 26.10 -35.84 1.26
C LYS A 47 24.78 -35.63 2.01
N PRO A 48 24.57 -34.49 2.70
CA PRO A 48 23.22 -34.08 3.09
C PRO A 48 22.41 -33.69 1.83
N PRO A 49 21.08 -33.90 1.85
CA PRO A 49 20.24 -33.69 0.68
C PRO A 49 20.21 -32.22 0.28
N GLU A 50 20.32 -32.01 -1.03
CA GLU A 50 20.16 -30.74 -1.74
C GLU A 50 18.78 -30.13 -1.40
N SER A 51 18.77 -29.05 -0.61
CA SER A 51 17.56 -28.25 -0.41
C SER A 51 17.27 -27.51 -1.71
N LYS A 52 16.18 -27.90 -2.37
CA LYS A 52 15.63 -27.27 -3.58
C LYS A 52 15.58 -25.75 -3.43
N PRO A 53 15.86 -24.96 -4.49
CA PRO A 53 15.53 -23.54 -4.49
C PRO A 53 14.01 -23.41 -4.40
N GLU A 54 13.50 -22.93 -3.27
CA GLU A 54 12.10 -22.57 -3.12
C GLU A 54 11.77 -21.46 -4.13
N GLN A 55 11.04 -21.84 -5.18
CA GLN A 55 10.26 -20.93 -6.00
C GLN A 55 9.11 -20.40 -5.13
N ASN A 56 9.34 -19.30 -4.41
CA ASN A 56 8.29 -18.66 -3.65
C ASN A 56 7.79 -17.44 -4.42
N GLY A 57 6.55 -17.58 -4.93
CA GLY A 57 5.82 -16.53 -5.61
C GLY A 57 5.78 -15.24 -4.79
N THR A 58 5.81 -14.12 -5.50
CA THR A 58 5.73 -12.77 -4.94
C THR A 58 4.60 -12.68 -3.91
N PRO A 59 4.89 -12.39 -2.64
CA PRO A 59 3.83 -12.11 -1.69
C PRO A 59 3.18 -10.80 -2.11
N GLU A 60 1.90 -10.87 -2.47
CA GLU A 60 1.06 -9.70 -2.71
C GLU A 60 1.18 -8.74 -1.52
N TYR A 61 1.60 -7.52 -1.82
CA TYR A 61 1.58 -6.44 -0.84
C TYR A 61 0.15 -5.92 -0.77
N TYR A 62 -0.47 -6.08 0.38
CA TYR A 62 -1.69 -5.38 0.69
C TYR A 62 -1.26 -4.03 1.26
N ALA A 63 -1.61 -2.94 0.58
CA ALA A 63 -1.62 -1.60 1.18
C ALA A 63 -2.26 -1.68 2.56
N ASN A 64 -1.82 -0.84 3.50
CA ASN A 64 -2.34 -0.92 4.85
C ASN A 64 -3.88 -0.87 4.85
N SER A 65 -4.49 -1.67 5.72
CA SER A 65 -5.94 -1.93 5.69
C SER A 65 -6.76 -0.63 5.69
N ARG A 66 -6.25 0.38 6.38
CA ARG A 66 -6.87 1.69 6.52
C ARG A 66 -6.81 2.56 5.25
N LEU A 67 -5.68 2.64 4.55
CA LEU A 67 -5.63 3.36 3.27
C LEU A 67 -6.47 2.63 2.22
N LYS A 68 -6.42 1.29 2.21
CA LYS A 68 -7.24 0.48 1.31
C LYS A 68 -8.73 0.74 1.52
N GLU A 69 -9.20 0.73 2.76
CA GLU A 69 -10.59 1.03 3.12
C GLU A 69 -10.98 2.47 2.73
N ALA A 70 -10.12 3.45 3.03
CA ALA A 70 -10.35 4.83 2.66
C ALA A 70 -10.44 5.03 1.14
N MET A 71 -9.59 4.36 0.36
CA MET A 71 -9.64 4.37 -1.11
C MET A 71 -10.90 3.69 -1.64
N LEU A 72 -11.31 2.56 -1.07
CA LEU A 72 -12.54 1.86 -1.48
C LEU A 72 -13.79 2.70 -1.21
N SER A 73 -13.91 3.25 0.00
CA SER A 73 -15.00 4.15 0.39
C SER A 73 -15.04 5.41 -0.49
N SER A 74 -13.87 5.99 -0.78
CA SER A 74 -13.78 7.14 -1.68
C SER A 74 -14.27 6.78 -3.09
N LYS A 75 -13.87 5.62 -3.62
CA LYS A 75 -14.24 5.17 -4.97
C LYS A 75 -15.74 4.90 -5.13
N GLU A 76 -16.38 4.33 -4.11
CA GLU A 76 -17.82 4.08 -4.14
C GLU A 76 -18.65 5.37 -4.16
N GLN A 77 -18.16 6.43 -3.52
CA GLN A 77 -18.88 7.71 -3.51
C GLN A 77 -18.46 8.63 -4.65
N GLU A 78 -17.31 8.40 -5.27
CA GLU A 78 -16.94 9.03 -6.54
C GLU A 78 -17.89 8.60 -7.67
N SER A 79 -18.30 7.32 -7.75
CA SER A 79 -19.27 6.88 -8.75
C SER A 79 -20.63 7.57 -8.59
N LYS A 80 -21.11 7.71 -7.35
CA LYS A 80 -22.35 8.46 -7.03
C LYS A 80 -22.27 9.93 -7.46
N TYR A 81 -21.09 10.54 -7.34
CA TYR A 81 -20.84 11.92 -7.79
C TYR A 81 -20.74 12.04 -9.32
N GLN A 82 -20.12 11.08 -9.99
CA GLN A 82 -20.05 11.04 -11.45
C GLN A 82 -21.44 10.86 -12.07
N GLU A 83 -22.34 10.13 -11.40
CA GLU A 83 -23.73 9.95 -11.81
C GLU A 83 -24.56 11.24 -11.65
N SER A 84 -24.28 12.07 -10.64
CA SER A 84 -25.06 13.29 -10.34
C SER A 84 -24.53 14.58 -10.98
N HIS A 85 -23.29 14.60 -11.47
CA HIS A 85 -22.68 15.82 -12.04
C HIS A 85 -22.91 15.94 -13.55
N PRO A 86 -23.53 17.03 -14.05
CA PRO A 86 -23.86 17.19 -15.46
C PRO A 86 -22.64 17.20 -16.40
N ASN A 87 -21.45 17.55 -15.88
CA ASN A 87 -20.19 17.57 -16.64
C ASN A 87 -19.37 16.26 -16.52
N LEU A 88 -19.74 15.36 -15.60
CA LEU A 88 -19.02 14.10 -15.35
C LEU A 88 -19.85 12.86 -15.69
N ARG A 89 -21.15 13.05 -15.98
CA ARG A 89 -22.03 12.04 -16.53
C ARG A 89 -21.42 11.56 -17.86
N LYS A 90 -20.75 10.40 -17.82
CA LYS A 90 -20.35 9.70 -19.04
C LYS A 90 -21.63 9.53 -19.86
N LEU A 91 -21.62 10.07 -21.08
CA LEU A 91 -22.69 9.96 -22.06
C LEU A 91 -22.88 8.49 -22.42
N ASP A 92 -23.59 7.75 -21.59
CA ASP A 92 -24.23 6.50 -21.97
C ASP A 92 -25.65 6.49 -21.43
N ASN A 93 -26.56 6.10 -22.32
CA ASN A 93 -28.03 6.10 -22.22
C ASN A 93 -28.78 7.43 -22.40
N SER A 94 -29.19 7.62 -23.67
CA SER A 94 -30.57 7.64 -24.17
C SER A 94 -31.68 8.10 -23.21
N ASP A 95 -32.43 9.10 -23.71
CA ASP A 95 -33.86 9.37 -23.50
C ASP A 95 -34.48 8.84 -22.20
N ASN A 96 -34.93 9.75 -21.34
CA ASN A 96 -36.33 9.79 -20.91
C ASN A 96 -36.62 11.01 -20.02
N ASP A 97 -37.40 11.90 -20.62
CA ASP A 97 -38.58 12.56 -20.09
C ASP A 97 -38.51 13.33 -18.75
N PHE A 98 -38.47 14.66 -18.91
CA PHE A 98 -38.90 15.65 -17.94
C PHE A 98 -40.42 15.51 -17.74
N SER A 99 -40.87 14.84 -16.68
CA SER A 99 -42.15 15.15 -16.00
C SER A 99 -42.41 14.22 -14.81
N LYS A 100 -42.15 14.69 -13.58
CA LYS A 100 -43.08 14.42 -12.46
C LYS A 100 -42.80 15.33 -11.27
N ALA A 101 -43.56 16.41 -11.19
CA ALA A 101 -43.76 17.14 -9.94
C ALA A 101 -44.77 16.35 -9.10
N ASP A 102 -44.31 15.48 -8.20
CA ASP A 102 -45.17 14.87 -7.18
C ASP A 102 -45.10 15.70 -5.89
N LEU A 103 -46.24 16.35 -5.64
CA LEU A 103 -46.59 17.08 -4.42
C LEU A 103 -46.81 16.07 -3.27
N VAL A 104 -45.91 16.05 -2.30
CA VAL A 104 -46.21 15.49 -0.96
C VAL A 104 -45.93 16.56 0.10
N SER A 105 -46.99 16.86 0.83
CA SER A 105 -47.13 17.86 1.88
C SER A 105 -46.07 17.74 2.99
N SER A 106 -45.41 18.86 3.26
CA SER A 106 -44.34 19.01 4.25
C SER A 106 -44.93 19.13 5.66
N VAL A 107 -44.49 18.27 6.57
CA VAL A 107 -44.40 18.59 7.99
C VAL A 107 -43.58 19.87 8.12
N GLN A 108 -44.15 20.89 8.73
CA GLN A 108 -43.57 22.22 8.87
C GLN A 108 -42.34 22.15 9.81
N ARG A 109 -41.15 22.31 9.23
CA ARG A 109 -40.00 22.88 9.92
C ARG A 109 -39.74 24.22 9.25
N ASP A 110 -40.17 25.30 9.90
CA ASP A 110 -40.00 26.68 9.43
C ASP A 110 -38.51 27.11 9.51
N SER A 111 -37.68 26.55 8.65
CA SER A 111 -36.27 26.97 8.47
C SER A 111 -36.02 27.63 7.12
N TYR A 112 -37.00 27.61 6.21
CA TYR A 112 -36.88 28.18 4.86
C TYR A 112 -37.85 29.35 4.64
N PRO A 113 -37.43 30.39 3.90
CA PRO A 113 -38.29 31.52 3.59
C PRO A 113 -39.49 31.12 2.74
N LYS A 114 -40.62 31.81 2.93
CA LYS A 114 -41.89 31.56 2.21
C LYS A 114 -41.81 31.85 0.71
N ASN A 115 -40.84 32.68 0.28
CA ASN A 115 -40.62 32.97 -1.13
C ASN A 115 -40.03 31.72 -1.84
N GLN A 116 -40.72 31.23 -2.87
CA GLN A 116 -40.36 30.00 -3.58
C GLN A 116 -38.95 30.04 -4.20
N HIS A 117 -38.57 31.16 -4.83
CA HIS A 117 -37.24 31.31 -5.41
C HIS A 117 -36.17 31.29 -4.32
N LEU A 118 -36.38 32.05 -3.25
CA LEU A 118 -35.43 32.10 -2.13
C LEU A 118 -35.29 30.73 -1.46
N ARG A 119 -36.39 29.99 -1.31
CA ARG A 119 -36.38 28.60 -0.81
C ARG A 119 -35.54 27.68 -1.69
N ALA A 120 -35.69 27.75 -3.02
CA ALA A 120 -34.89 26.96 -3.94
C ALA A 120 -33.39 27.27 -3.85
N TYR A 121 -33.02 28.54 -3.68
CA TYR A 121 -31.63 28.93 -3.44
C TYR A 121 -31.07 28.37 -2.14
N HIS A 122 -31.80 28.48 -1.02
CA HIS A 122 -31.37 27.91 0.25
C HIS A 122 -31.22 26.38 0.18
N GLN A 123 -32.17 25.68 -0.43
CA GLN A 123 -32.06 24.24 -0.65
C GLN A 123 -30.82 23.85 -1.46
N LYS A 124 -30.48 24.63 -2.51
CA LYS A 124 -29.26 24.39 -3.28
C LYS A 124 -28.00 24.63 -2.45
N ILE A 125 -27.99 25.66 -1.60
CA ILE A 125 -26.87 25.94 -0.70
C ILE A 125 -26.69 24.78 0.28
N ASP A 126 -27.77 24.30 0.90
CA ASP A 126 -27.70 23.19 1.86
C ASP A 126 -27.21 21.91 1.19
N ASN A 127 -27.72 21.58 0.00
CA ASN A 127 -27.24 20.44 -0.79
C ASN A 127 -25.74 20.54 -1.08
N ASN A 128 -25.26 21.72 -1.49
CA ASN A 128 -23.84 21.95 -1.75
C ASN A 128 -23.01 21.85 -0.45
N LEU A 129 -23.52 22.33 0.68
CA LEU A 129 -22.87 22.24 1.98
C LEU A 129 -22.73 20.78 2.44
N ASP A 130 -23.77 19.97 2.26
CA ASP A 130 -23.76 18.53 2.54
C ASP A 130 -22.76 17.81 1.62
N GLU A 131 -22.75 18.18 0.33
CA GLU A 131 -21.79 17.68 -0.66
C GLU A 131 -20.35 17.97 -0.24
N MET A 132 -20.06 19.22 0.17
CA MET A 132 -18.76 19.64 0.68
C MET A 132 -18.39 18.93 1.98
N SER A 133 -19.32 18.79 2.92
CA SER A 133 -19.10 18.08 4.19
C SER A 133 -18.70 16.62 3.98
N SER A 134 -19.39 15.93 3.07
CA SER A 134 -19.07 14.55 2.72
C SER A 134 -17.74 14.44 1.94
N GLY A 135 -17.40 15.43 1.12
CA GLY A 135 -16.12 15.53 0.43
C GLY A 135 -14.96 15.73 1.39
N LEU A 136 -15.10 16.64 2.36
CA LEU A 136 -14.12 16.88 3.42
C LEU A 136 -13.92 15.64 4.30
N SER A 137 -15.01 14.93 4.62
CA SER A 137 -14.93 13.67 5.37
C SER A 137 -14.13 12.60 4.63
N ARG A 138 -14.29 12.51 3.29
CA ARG A 138 -13.48 11.62 2.45
C ARG A 138 -12.01 12.01 2.43
N LEU A 139 -11.72 13.30 2.21
CA LEU A 139 -10.36 13.81 2.26
C LEU A 139 -9.69 13.52 3.61
N LYS A 140 -10.43 13.67 4.71
CA LYS A 140 -9.95 13.31 6.06
C LYS A 140 -9.62 11.82 6.17
N ASN A 141 -10.51 10.94 5.72
CA ASN A 141 -10.26 9.49 5.79
C ASN A 141 -9.06 9.07 4.95
N LEU A 142 -8.92 9.63 3.74
CA LEU A 142 -7.75 9.42 2.90
C LEU A 142 -6.48 9.95 3.58
N ALA A 143 -6.50 11.17 4.12
CA ALA A 143 -5.35 11.74 4.82
C ALA A 143 -4.91 10.89 6.02
N LEU A 144 -5.86 10.37 6.81
CA LEU A 144 -5.56 9.45 7.92
C LEU A 144 -4.99 8.11 7.43
N GLY A 145 -5.51 7.57 6.32
CA GLY A 145 -4.99 6.36 5.69
C GLY A 145 -3.56 6.56 5.18
N LEU A 146 -3.30 7.68 4.49
CA LEU A 146 -1.99 8.06 3.97
C LEU A 146 -0.98 8.28 5.11
N GLN A 147 -1.38 8.94 6.19
CA GLN A 147 -0.53 9.11 7.37
C GLN A 147 -0.11 7.75 7.94
N THR A 148 -1.06 6.83 8.11
CA THR A 148 -0.75 5.50 8.65
C THR A 148 0.20 4.72 7.73
N GLU A 149 0.03 4.81 6.41
CA GLU A 149 0.95 4.18 5.45
C GLU A 149 2.36 4.80 5.49
N ILE A 150 2.47 6.11 5.73
CA ILE A 150 3.78 6.78 5.90
C ILE A 150 4.47 6.29 7.17
N ASP A 151 3.75 6.23 8.30
CA ASP A 151 4.30 5.76 9.57
C ASP A 151 4.81 4.31 9.45
N GLU A 152 4.06 3.43 8.78
CA GLU A 152 4.49 2.05 8.51
C GLU A 152 5.72 1.96 7.60
N GLN A 153 5.82 2.83 6.59
CA GLN A 153 6.98 2.89 5.70
C GLN A 153 8.23 3.42 6.43
N ASP A 154 8.07 4.37 7.36
CA ASP A 154 9.16 4.90 8.19
C ASP A 154 9.77 3.78 9.06
N ASP A 155 8.92 3.02 9.75
CA ASP A 155 9.34 1.84 10.51
C ASP A 155 10.07 0.80 9.64
N MET A 156 9.63 0.64 8.38
CA MET A 156 10.28 -0.27 7.43
C MET A 156 11.65 0.24 6.98
N LEU A 157 11.78 1.54 6.70
CA LEU A 157 13.04 2.18 6.34
C LEU A 157 14.07 2.04 7.45
N ASP A 158 13.67 2.22 8.70
CA ASP A 158 14.54 2.05 9.87
C ASP A 158 15.08 0.62 9.99
N ARG A 159 14.21 -0.38 9.84
CA ARG A 159 14.63 -1.80 9.85
C ARG A 159 15.54 -2.12 8.67
N LEU A 160 15.18 -1.66 7.47
CA LEU A 160 15.93 -1.90 6.26
C LEU A 160 17.34 -1.31 6.36
N THR A 161 17.45 -0.08 6.87
CA THR A 161 18.74 0.60 7.08
C THR A 161 19.65 -0.23 7.98
N LYS A 162 19.15 -0.68 9.14
CA LYS A 162 19.92 -1.54 10.08
C LYS A 162 20.35 -2.87 9.44
N LYS A 163 19.46 -3.51 8.68
CA LYS A 163 19.76 -4.76 7.96
C LYS A 163 20.84 -4.54 6.90
N VAL A 164 20.74 -3.47 6.12
CA VAL A 164 21.71 -3.11 5.07
C VAL A 164 23.08 -2.78 5.68
N GLU A 165 23.14 -2.03 6.76
CA GLU A 165 24.41 -1.74 7.47
C GLU A 165 25.08 -3.03 7.96
N THR A 166 24.30 -3.94 8.57
CA THR A 166 24.81 -5.24 9.02
C THR A 166 25.31 -6.07 7.83
N LEU A 167 24.55 -6.09 6.74
CA LEU A 167 24.91 -6.78 5.51
C LEU A 167 26.22 -6.24 4.93
N ASP A 168 26.40 -4.92 4.84
CA ASP A 168 27.62 -4.28 4.33
C ASP A 168 28.86 -4.69 5.16
N VAL A 169 28.76 -4.68 6.49
CA VAL A 169 29.83 -5.15 7.37
C VAL A 169 30.17 -6.63 7.10
N ASN A 170 29.13 -7.47 6.97
CA ASN A 170 29.30 -8.90 6.68
C ASN A 170 29.94 -9.15 5.30
N ILE A 171 29.55 -8.39 4.28
CA ILE A 171 30.13 -8.44 2.92
C ILE A 171 31.61 -8.07 2.99
N LYS A 172 31.96 -6.94 3.61
CA LYS A 172 33.36 -6.49 3.75
C LYS A 172 34.21 -7.52 4.50
N SER A 173 33.68 -8.12 5.57
CA SER A 173 34.38 -9.19 6.27
C SER A 173 34.57 -10.44 5.41
N THR A 174 33.58 -10.79 4.60
CA THR A 174 33.63 -11.97 3.72
C THR A 174 34.62 -11.74 2.58
N ASP A 175 34.59 -10.57 1.93
CA ASP A 175 35.54 -10.16 0.89
C ASP A 175 36.99 -10.26 1.38
N LYS A 176 37.27 -9.74 2.58
CA LYS A 176 38.61 -9.87 3.18
C LYS A 176 39.02 -11.33 3.36
N LYS A 177 38.12 -12.22 3.78
CA LYS A 177 38.43 -13.64 3.95
C LYS A 177 38.66 -14.35 2.61
N VAL A 178 37.91 -13.98 1.58
CA VAL A 178 38.08 -14.50 0.20
C VAL A 178 39.42 -14.08 -0.37
N ARG A 179 39.84 -12.81 -0.19
CA ARG A 179 41.18 -12.34 -0.61
C ARG A 179 42.34 -13.02 0.12
N GLN A 180 42.06 -13.63 1.27
CA GLN A 180 43.02 -14.38 2.09
C GLN A 180 42.94 -15.90 1.85
N LEU A 181 42.06 -16.38 0.98
CA LEU A 181 42.10 -17.73 0.43
C LEU A 181 43.19 -17.80 -0.63
#